data_AF-A0A024VPZ0-F1
#
_entry.id   AF-A0A024VPZ0-F1
#
_cell.length_a   1.000
_cell.length_b   1.000
_cell.length_c   1.000
_cell.angle_alpha   90.00
_cell.angle_beta   90.00
_cell.angle_gamma   90.00
#
_symmetry.space_group_name_H-M   'P 1'
#
loop_
_entity.id
_entity.type
_entity.pdbx_description
1 polymer ?
#
loop_
_entity_poly.entity_id
_entity_poly.type
_entity_poly.pdbx_seq_one_letter_code
_entity_poly.pdbx_strand_id
1 'polypeptide(L)'
;MPRYSRIPKEKKKTKWQLFAENKLRMKKNKSGLIYDKVSKGWVRRFQKKQIKLNEQKNNFVHEYKNKEDIYEDPFEKEQEEKDIKKMKQKMRELKNKFDQKGISTEDIKYIQRQKRKRENLIDNLKM
;
A
#
# COMPACT_ATOMS: atom_id res chain seq x y z
N MET A 1 0.46 -43.42 -2.63
CA MET A 1 1.50 -42.60 -1.96
C MET A 1 0.85 -41.36 -1.37
N PRO A 2 1.07 -41.01 -0.09
CA PRO A 2 0.50 -39.80 0.49
C PRO A 2 1.19 -38.54 -0.08
N ARG A 3 0.46 -37.42 -0.06
CA ARG A 3 1.03 -36.12 -0.44
C ARG A 3 2.03 -35.62 0.62
N TYR A 4 3.15 -35.07 0.16
CA TYR A 4 4.13 -34.41 1.01
C TYR A 4 3.61 -33.12 1.66
N SER A 5 2.89 -32.29 0.89
CA SER A 5 2.40 -30.99 1.38
C SER A 5 0.89 -31.00 1.64
N ARG A 6 0.45 -30.16 2.59
CA ARG A 6 -0.98 -29.93 2.87
C ARG A 6 -1.65 -29.19 1.71
N ILE A 7 -2.93 -29.45 1.52
CA ILE A 7 -3.75 -28.71 0.56
C ILE A 7 -3.81 -27.24 1.02
N PRO A 8 -3.55 -26.26 0.13
CA PRO A 8 -3.67 -24.85 0.47
C PRO A 8 -5.08 -24.53 1.00
N LYS A 9 -5.15 -23.95 2.21
CA LYS A 9 -6.42 -23.49 2.79
C LYS A 9 -6.78 -22.12 2.24
N GLU A 10 -8.08 -21.87 2.11
CA GLU A 10 -8.58 -20.56 1.74
C GLU A 10 -8.20 -19.50 2.78
N LYS A 11 -7.76 -18.33 2.30
CA LYS A 11 -7.37 -17.22 3.17
C LYS A 11 -8.61 -16.44 3.59
N LYS A 12 -8.64 -15.94 4.83
CA LYS A 12 -9.65 -14.99 5.29
C LYS A 12 -9.69 -13.76 4.37
N LYS A 13 -10.89 -13.29 4.05
CA LYS A 13 -11.11 -12.08 3.23
C LYS A 13 -10.47 -10.88 3.91
N THR A 14 -9.80 -10.03 3.13
CA THR A 14 -9.23 -8.77 3.62
C THR A 14 -10.34 -7.77 3.95
N LYS A 15 -10.04 -6.76 4.78
CA LYS A 15 -11.00 -5.70 5.13
C LYS A 15 -11.62 -5.02 3.89
N TRP A 16 -10.81 -4.79 2.85
CA TRP A 16 -11.30 -4.21 1.59
C TRP A 16 -12.21 -5.16 0.82
N GLN A 17 -11.91 -6.46 0.78
CA GLN A 17 -12.78 -7.43 0.11
C GLN A 17 -14.15 -7.52 0.78
N LEU A 18 -14.19 -7.56 2.11
CA LEU A 18 -15.45 -7.53 2.87
C LEU A 18 -16.25 -6.26 2.55
N PHE A 19 -15.60 -5.10 2.56
CA PHE A 19 -16.26 -3.84 2.21
C PHE A 19 -16.76 -3.82 0.75
N ALA A 20 -15.94 -4.27 -0.19
CA ALA A 20 -16.27 -4.25 -1.61
C ALA A 20 -17.43 -5.22 -1.95
N GLU A 21 -17.45 -6.39 -1.32
CA GLU A 21 -18.54 -7.36 -1.46
C GLU A 21 -19.85 -6.81 -0.89
N ASN A 22 -19.79 -6.22 0.31
CA ASN A 22 -20.98 -5.71 1.00
C ASN A 22 -21.55 -4.45 0.34
N LYS A 23 -20.69 -3.47 0.03
CA LYS A 23 -21.13 -2.13 -0.41
C LYS A 23 -21.07 -1.93 -1.91
N LEU A 24 -20.00 -2.38 -2.56
CA LEU A 24 -19.71 -2.00 -3.94
C LEU A 24 -20.25 -3.00 -4.97
N ARG A 25 -20.40 -4.29 -4.62
CA ARG A 25 -20.84 -5.37 -5.52
C ARG A 25 -20.20 -5.30 -6.91
N MET A 26 -18.94 -4.88 -6.98
CA MET A 26 -18.34 -4.43 -8.24
C MET A 26 -17.97 -5.59 -9.17
N LYS A 27 -18.33 -5.44 -10.44
CA LYS A 27 -17.78 -6.26 -11.53
C LYS A 27 -16.33 -5.82 -11.81
N LYS A 28 -15.41 -6.78 -11.96
CA LYS A 28 -14.01 -6.47 -12.30
C LYS A 28 -13.90 -6.12 -13.78
N ASN A 29 -13.52 -4.88 -14.09
CA ASN A 29 -13.11 -4.50 -15.45
C ASN A 29 -11.76 -5.15 -15.77
N LYS A 30 -11.68 -5.89 -16.87
CA LYS A 30 -10.52 -6.74 -17.23
C LYS A 30 -9.53 -6.05 -18.19
N SER A 31 -9.87 -4.91 -18.78
CA SER A 31 -9.03 -4.29 -19.80
C SER A 31 -7.85 -3.52 -19.20
N GLY A 32 -6.65 -3.93 -19.59
CA GLY A 32 -5.39 -3.25 -19.26
C GLY A 32 -5.02 -2.13 -20.24
N LEU A 33 -5.76 -1.98 -21.34
CA LEU A 33 -5.52 -1.00 -22.39
C LEU A 33 -6.41 0.24 -22.17
N ILE A 34 -5.82 1.43 -22.22
CA ILE A 34 -6.50 2.71 -22.00
C ILE A 34 -6.04 3.68 -23.08
N TYR A 35 -6.95 4.50 -23.57
CA TYR A 35 -6.63 5.56 -24.50
C TYR A 35 -5.93 6.71 -23.77
N ASP A 36 -4.73 7.06 -24.22
CA ASP A 36 -3.94 8.18 -23.73
C ASP A 36 -4.18 9.42 -24.59
N LYS A 37 -4.60 10.52 -23.96
CA LYS A 37 -4.86 11.79 -24.64
C LYS A 37 -3.56 12.46 -25.11
N VAL A 38 -2.45 12.24 -24.39
CA VAL A 38 -1.15 12.84 -24.69
C VAL A 38 -0.57 12.24 -25.97
N SER A 39 -0.43 10.91 -25.99
CA SER A 39 0.13 10.20 -27.15
C SER A 39 -0.90 9.94 -28.27
N LYS A 40 -2.18 10.29 -28.06
CA LYS A 40 -3.32 10.05 -28.96
C LYS A 40 -3.40 8.58 -29.41
N GLY A 41 -3.22 7.67 -28.47
CA GLY A 41 -3.12 6.24 -28.77
C GLY A 41 -3.50 5.35 -27.60
N TRP A 42 -3.67 4.06 -27.89
CA TRP A 42 -3.94 3.05 -26.87
C TRP A 42 -2.65 2.60 -26.20
N VAL A 43 -2.55 2.80 -24.89
CA VAL A 43 -1.39 2.40 -24.10
C VAL A 43 -1.81 1.47 -22.97
N ARG A 44 -0.86 0.65 -22.51
CA ARG A 44 -1.09 -0.23 -21.36
C ARG A 44 -1.03 0.59 -20.07
N ARG A 45 -1.94 0.30 -19.14
CA ARG A 45 -2.13 1.02 -17.86
C ARG A 45 -0.87 1.07 -16.98
N PHE A 46 -0.08 -0.01 -16.97
CA PHE A 46 1.02 -0.22 -16.02
C PHE A 46 2.33 -0.71 -16.69
N GLN A 47 2.77 -0.07 -17.78
CA GLN A 47 4.00 -0.44 -18.49
C GLN A 47 4.83 0.79 -18.92
N LYS A 48 5.93 0.56 -19.65
CA LYS A 48 6.66 1.63 -20.33
C LYS A 48 5.69 2.41 -21.23
N LYS A 49 5.85 3.75 -21.30
CA LYS A 49 4.97 4.67 -22.05
C LYS A 49 3.50 4.70 -21.58
N GLN A 50 3.23 4.33 -20.32
CA GLN A 50 1.91 4.45 -19.71
C GLN A 50 1.46 5.92 -19.55
N ILE A 51 0.14 6.12 -19.50
CA ILE A 51 -0.53 7.42 -19.34
C ILE A 51 0.15 8.30 -18.29
N LYS A 52 0.30 7.81 -17.05
CA LYS A 52 0.87 8.62 -15.95
C LYS A 52 2.29 9.12 -16.21
N LEU A 53 3.10 8.33 -16.91
CA LEU A 53 4.49 8.70 -17.20
C LEU A 53 4.55 9.70 -18.36
N ASN A 54 3.64 9.59 -19.32
CA ASN A 54 3.50 10.56 -20.40
C ASN A 54 2.95 11.90 -19.86
N GLU A 55 1.96 11.86 -18.97
CA GLU A 55 1.44 13.04 -18.26
C GLU A 55 2.55 13.74 -17.45
N GLN A 56 3.34 12.99 -16.68
CA GLN A 56 4.46 13.56 -15.91
C GLN A 56 5.52 14.20 -16.80
N LYS A 57 5.86 13.60 -17.95
CA LYS A 57 6.82 14.18 -18.90
C LYS A 57 6.30 15.47 -19.53
N ASN A 58 4.99 15.54 -19.78
CA ASN A 58 4.37 16.74 -20.31
C ASN A 58 4.19 17.83 -19.26
N ASN A 59 4.06 17.47 -17.98
CA ASN A 59 3.87 18.41 -16.89
C ASN A 59 5.22 18.86 -16.30
N PHE A 60 6.01 19.58 -17.10
CA PHE A 60 7.33 20.08 -16.71
C PHE A 60 7.30 21.45 -16.01
N VAL A 61 6.16 22.15 -16.03
CA VAL A 61 5.94 23.41 -15.32
C VAL A 61 4.82 23.21 -14.30
N HIS A 62 5.05 23.65 -13.07
CA HIS A 62 4.02 23.68 -12.03
C HIS A 62 3.53 25.10 -11.83
N GLU A 63 2.23 25.33 -12.01
CA GLU A 63 1.59 26.60 -11.72
C GLU A 63 1.21 26.68 -10.24
N TYR A 64 1.83 27.61 -9.50
CA TYR A 64 1.51 27.83 -8.10
C TYR A 64 0.10 28.42 -7.95
N LYS A 65 -0.68 27.83 -7.04
CA LYS A 65 -1.97 28.42 -6.62
C LYS A 65 -1.75 29.45 -5.51
N ASN A 66 -2.68 30.40 -5.36
CA ASN A 66 -2.62 31.49 -4.37
C ASN A 66 -2.43 31.07 -2.89
N LYS A 67 -2.57 29.78 -2.55
CA LYS A 67 -2.41 29.24 -1.19
C LYS A 67 -1.26 28.25 -1.05
N GLU A 68 -0.51 27.99 -2.11
CA GLU A 68 0.64 27.10 -2.08
C GLU A 68 1.88 27.86 -1.61
N ASP A 69 2.70 27.19 -0.81
CA ASP A 69 3.95 27.77 -0.33
C ASP A 69 4.97 27.84 -1.46
N ILE A 70 5.45 29.04 -1.75
CA ILE A 70 6.36 29.34 -2.86
C ILE A 70 7.78 28.83 -2.56
N TYR A 71 8.13 28.65 -1.29
CA TYR A 71 9.48 28.30 -0.86
C TYR A 71 9.82 26.80 -0.93
N GLU A 72 8.85 25.96 -1.25
CA GLU A 72 9.02 24.50 -1.24
C GLU A 72 8.75 23.94 -2.64
N ASP A 73 9.56 22.97 -3.06
CA ASP A 73 9.46 22.38 -4.40
C ASP A 73 8.17 21.53 -4.53
N PRO A 74 7.23 21.91 -5.42
CA PRO A 74 5.97 21.19 -5.60
C PRO A 74 6.17 19.75 -6.09
N PHE A 75 7.22 19.48 -6.88
CA PHE A 75 7.48 18.14 -7.41
C PHE A 75 8.00 17.20 -6.31
N GLU A 76 8.80 17.72 -5.38
CA GLU A 76 9.27 16.96 -4.21
C GLU A 76 8.10 16.61 -3.30
N LYS A 77 7.25 17.60 -2.96
CA LYS A 77 6.01 17.36 -2.20
C LYS A 77 5.15 16.24 -2.78
N GLU A 78 4.92 16.28 -4.09
CA GLU A 78 4.14 15.25 -4.76
C GLU A 78 4.78 13.85 -4.65
N GLN A 79 6.11 13.77 -4.74
CA GLN A 79 6.84 12.51 -4.59
C GLN A 79 6.71 11.98 -3.16
N GLU A 80 6.89 12.84 -2.16
CA GLU A 80 6.71 12.49 -0.74
C GLU A 80 5.29 11.98 -0.47
N GLU A 81 4.27 12.68 -0.97
CA GLU A 81 2.89 12.23 -0.84
C GLU A 81 2.66 10.85 -1.46
N LYS A 82 3.23 10.61 -2.65
CA LYS A 82 3.14 9.31 -3.34
C LYS A 82 3.80 8.22 -2.48
N ASP A 83 4.92 8.51 -1.85
CA ASP A 83 5.65 7.57 -1.00
C ASP A 83 4.94 7.31 0.33
N ILE A 84 4.37 8.33 0.96
CA ILE A 84 3.47 8.19 2.11
C ILE A 84 2.27 7.29 1.74
N LYS A 85 1.66 7.49 0.57
CA LYS A 85 0.56 6.65 0.07
C LYS A 85 1.01 5.19 -0.12
N LYS A 86 2.21 4.96 -0.68
CA LYS A 86 2.80 3.60 -0.80
C LYS A 86 3.08 2.97 0.56
N MET A 87 3.61 3.73 1.52
CA MET A 87 3.87 3.24 2.88
C MET A 87 2.59 2.86 3.60
N LYS A 88 1.55 3.71 3.54
CA LYS A 88 0.22 3.40 4.08
C LYS A 88 -0.36 2.12 3.46
N GLN A 89 -0.16 1.92 2.15
CA GLN A 89 -0.59 0.69 1.48
C GLN A 89 0.15 -0.54 2.01
N LYS A 90 1.49 -0.49 2.12
CA LYS A 90 2.30 -1.57 2.69
C LYS A 90 1.88 -1.90 4.13
N MET A 91 1.64 -0.90 4.97
CA MET A 91 1.15 -1.09 6.34
C MET A 91 -0.20 -1.81 6.38
N ARG A 92 -1.14 -1.45 5.50
CA ARG A 92 -2.44 -2.15 5.39
C ARG A 92 -2.27 -3.59 4.94
N GLU A 93 -1.37 -3.87 4.02
CA GLU A 93 -1.07 -5.24 3.57
C GLU A 93 -0.48 -6.09 4.69
N LEU A 94 0.43 -5.53 5.49
CA LEU A 94 0.98 -6.20 6.67
C LEU A 94 -0.14 -6.52 7.67
N LYS A 95 -0.99 -5.54 8.00
CA LYS A 95 -2.13 -5.75 8.91
C LYS A 95 -3.04 -6.88 8.42
N ASN A 96 -3.45 -6.85 7.15
CA ASN A 96 -4.28 -7.90 6.57
C ASN A 96 -3.60 -9.28 6.61
N LYS A 97 -2.27 -9.36 6.42
CA LYS A 97 -1.51 -10.62 6.53
C LYS A 97 -1.48 -11.15 7.96
N PHE A 98 -1.34 -10.27 8.97
CA PHE A 98 -1.41 -10.66 10.39
C PHE A 98 -2.81 -11.14 10.77
N ASP A 99 -3.85 -10.40 10.37
CA ASP A 99 -5.25 -10.76 10.61
C ASP A 99 -5.59 -12.13 9.96
N GLN A 100 -5.06 -12.39 8.75
CA GLN A 100 -5.19 -13.69 8.08
C GLN A 100 -4.52 -14.84 8.84
N LYS A 101 -3.41 -14.56 9.54
CA LYS A 101 -2.74 -15.52 10.43
C LYS A 101 -3.41 -15.63 11.80
N GLY A 102 -4.38 -14.78 12.11
CA GLY A 102 -5.06 -14.73 13.40
C GLY A 102 -4.28 -14.01 14.50
N ILE A 103 -3.29 -13.18 14.13
CA ILE A 103 -2.48 -12.40 15.07
C ILE A 103 -3.06 -10.98 15.11
N SER A 104 -3.60 -10.56 16.24
CA SER A 104 -4.13 -9.20 16.42
C SER A 104 -2.99 -8.20 16.56
N THR A 105 -3.25 -6.94 16.18
CA THR A 105 -2.36 -5.83 16.51
C THR A 105 -2.16 -5.65 18.01
N GLU A 106 -3.14 -6.05 18.82
CA GLU A 106 -3.04 -6.04 20.28
C GLU A 106 -2.07 -7.09 20.79
N ASP A 107 -2.09 -8.29 20.19
CA ASP A 107 -1.14 -9.36 20.49
C ASP A 107 0.30 -8.93 20.19
N ILE A 108 0.51 -8.22 19.07
CA ILE A 108 1.83 -7.67 18.70
C ILE A 108 2.30 -6.65 19.73
N LYS A 109 1.42 -5.70 20.13
CA LYS A 109 1.74 -4.70 21.16
C LYS A 109 2.03 -5.35 22.51
N TYR A 110 1.28 -6.39 22.86
CA TYR A 110 1.48 -7.17 24.08
C TYR A 110 2.85 -7.84 24.07
N ILE A 111 3.21 -8.55 22.98
CA ILE A 111 4.53 -9.18 22.82
C ILE A 111 5.66 -8.16 22.94
N GLN A 112 5.54 -7.00 22.29
CA GLN A 112 6.55 -5.94 22.36
C GLN A 112 6.71 -5.40 23.79
N ARG A 113 5.61 -5.23 24.52
CA ARG A 113 5.62 -4.81 25.93
C ARG A 113 6.30 -5.84 26.82
N GLN A 114 6.03 -7.14 26.62
CA GLN A 114 6.67 -8.21 27.39
C GLN A 114 8.17 -8.29 27.11
N LYS A 115 8.59 -8.11 25.85
CA LYS A 115 10.02 -8.03 25.49
C LYS A 115 10.72 -6.89 26.22
N ARG A 116 10.15 -5.68 26.19
CA ARG A 116 10.70 -4.52 26.90
C ARG A 116 10.79 -4.74 28.41
N LYS A 117 9.75 -5.33 29.02
CA LYS A 117 9.78 -5.69 30.45
C LYS A 117 10.92 -6.67 30.76
N ARG A 118 11.12 -7.67 29.92
CA ARG A 118 12.21 -8.65 30.06
C ARG A 118 13.58 -8.01 29.89
N GLU A 119 13.77 -7.15 28.87
CA GLU A 119 15.02 -6.41 28.64
C GLU A 119 15.36 -5.55 29.86
N ASN A 120 14.42 -4.74 30.33
CA ASN A 120 14.59 -3.93 31.54
C ASN A 120 14.95 -4.78 32.78
N LEU A 121 14.34 -5.96 32.93
CA LEU A 121 14.63 -6.88 34.03
C LEU A 121 16.07 -7.43 33.93
N ILE A 122 16.51 -7.80 32.71
CA ILE A 122 17.87 -8.29 32.47
C ILE A 122 18.89 -7.19 32.76
N ASP A 123 18.62 -5.95 32.34
CA ASP A 123 19.50 -4.81 32.61
C ASP A 123 19.62 -4.52 34.11
N ASN A 124 18.50 -4.60 34.85
CA ASN A 124 18.49 -4.46 36.30
C ASN A 124 19.22 -5.61 37.04
N LEU A 125 19.27 -6.81 36.47
CA LEU A 125 19.98 -7.97 37.02
C LEU A 125 21.48 -7.98 36.69
N LYS A 126 21.90 -7.19 35.70
CA LYS A 126 23.31 -7.05 35.27
C LYS A 126 24.03 -5.88 35.97
N MET A 127 23.28 -5.01 36.63
CA MET A 127 23.77 -3.99 37.57
C MET A 127 24.05 -4.65 38.92
#